data_AF-A0A522FM01-F1
#
_entry.id   AF-A0A522FM01-F1
#
_cell.length_a   1.000
_cell.length_b   1.000
_cell.length_c   1.000
_cell.angle_alpha   90.00
_cell.angle_beta   90.00
_cell.angle_gamma   90.00
#
_symmetry.space_group_name_H-M   'P 1'
#
loop_
_entity.id
_entity.type
_entity.pdbx_description
1 polymer ?
#
loop_
_entity_poly.entity_id
_entity_poly.type
_entity_poly.pdbx_seq_one_letter_code
_entity_poly.pdbx_strand_id
1 'polypeptide(L)'
;MKKLLVTLLLFVILSITNVFSQVNPDNTQKMYYLCKVWGFLKYFHSEVAKGTKNWDSVLIKTIPFAENAVSEAEFTSVLLNMISKAGPMAVPTTPPPEIEDSLKINLDLSWFNDVILSAEVKAELDTVMSRFREHDNYYIKPYPGAGNPLLTTDTAFTGLPRYPNKEIRLDALFRYWNIINYFYPYKYQMDRNWDSTLTRMIPVFINATGELEYDLAILELATYINDSHAFVIGNGLRIWDGTNYPPFTISFIENETVITKLHDNSTTARIGDIIRKIDGVEIQVFRDSLRKYTIGSNEAAINRNINSSLLAGEYGFARMTVENTDSTRDVNFTRNDAPYIDSTQIWRIIENTNIGYVDMGRLIPDSVASMFKDLWNTRAIIFDIRNYPQNTIFTIIDYLTATPIEFVKFTSPYISYPGVLTAFKITLGGETPQPELYKGDITILFNEEAQSHSEYTCMIFDYFDKTYKIGSQTAGADGNVSFMYLPGIITAYFTGLGVFYPDGRETQRVGIIPDMEVKPTINGIREGRDEVLDAAIKRITDVGDENEVKVRSLQINPNPACENSTIKYYLEKNTYVQLELCNSIGNIVSEIVSNEFQNEGVHQLSLNTANIYSGMYYLILRTNSGTEIYKILVIK
;
A
#
# COMPACT_ATOMS: atom_id res chain seq x y z
N MET A 1 6.71 -41.07 -65.92
CA MET A 1 5.76 -40.46 -64.97
C MET A 1 5.71 -41.12 -63.60
N LYS A 2 5.54 -42.45 -63.46
CA LYS A 2 5.49 -43.10 -62.12
C LYS A 2 6.76 -42.92 -61.25
N LYS A 3 7.96 -42.91 -61.84
CA LYS A 3 9.21 -42.66 -61.07
C LYS A 3 9.35 -41.21 -60.60
N LEU A 4 8.85 -40.24 -61.39
CA LEU A 4 8.92 -38.81 -61.03
C LEU A 4 7.95 -38.46 -59.90
N LEU A 5 6.78 -39.10 -59.86
CA LEU A 5 5.79 -38.90 -58.80
C LEU A 5 6.28 -39.44 -57.44
N VAL A 6 6.98 -40.58 -57.43
CA VAL A 6 7.52 -41.18 -56.19
C VAL A 6 8.66 -40.34 -55.62
N THR A 7 9.52 -39.76 -56.47
CA THR A 7 10.58 -38.84 -56.02
C THR A 7 10.02 -37.53 -55.49
N LEU A 8 8.95 -36.99 -56.10
CA LEU A 8 8.28 -35.78 -55.62
C LEU A 8 7.55 -36.02 -54.28
N LEU A 9 6.94 -37.21 -54.09
CA LEU A 9 6.29 -37.58 -52.82
C LEU A 9 7.30 -37.75 -51.68
N LEU A 10 8.48 -38.33 -51.97
CA LEU A 10 9.57 -38.45 -50.99
C LEU A 10 10.16 -37.08 -50.61
N PHE A 11 10.24 -36.13 -51.54
CA PHE A 11 10.70 -34.77 -51.25
C PHE A 11 9.69 -33.97 -50.43
N VAL A 12 8.38 -34.18 -50.64
CA VAL A 12 7.31 -33.54 -49.84
C VAL A 12 7.18 -34.16 -48.44
N ILE A 13 7.42 -35.46 -48.28
CA ILE A 13 7.44 -36.11 -46.95
C ILE A 13 8.69 -35.70 -46.14
N LEU A 14 9.83 -35.43 -46.80
CA LEU A 14 11.05 -34.92 -46.17
C LEU A 14 11.04 -33.40 -45.89
N SER A 15 10.04 -32.65 -46.35
CA SER A 15 9.91 -31.20 -46.10
C SER A 15 8.79 -30.84 -45.12
N ILE A 16 8.10 -31.83 -44.52
CA ILE A 16 7.08 -31.62 -43.47
C ILE A 16 7.55 -32.16 -42.10
N THR A 17 8.81 -32.57 -41.95
CA THR A 17 9.39 -32.64 -40.61
C THR A 17 9.61 -31.20 -40.14
N ASN A 18 8.59 -30.62 -39.50
CA ASN A 18 8.82 -29.60 -38.50
C ASN A 18 9.76 -30.24 -37.48
N VAL A 19 11.06 -30.05 -37.67
CA VAL A 19 12.03 -30.22 -36.60
C VAL A 19 11.63 -29.15 -35.61
N PHE A 20 10.78 -29.50 -34.66
CA PHE A 20 10.68 -28.75 -33.42
C PHE A 20 12.08 -28.80 -32.83
N SER A 21 12.85 -27.75 -33.07
CA SER A 21 14.12 -27.56 -32.39
C SER A 21 13.76 -27.50 -30.91
N GLN A 22 14.16 -28.55 -30.17
CA GLN A 22 14.12 -28.57 -28.72
C GLN A 22 14.76 -27.28 -28.20
N VAL A 23 14.01 -26.53 -27.39
CA VAL A 23 14.44 -25.22 -26.89
C VAL A 23 15.29 -25.51 -25.68
N ASN A 24 16.63 -25.52 -25.86
CA ASN A 24 17.54 -25.61 -24.71
C ASN A 24 17.36 -24.36 -23.84
N PRO A 25 16.90 -24.49 -22.59
CA PRO A 25 16.72 -23.33 -21.72
C PRO A 25 18.07 -22.69 -21.40
N ASP A 26 18.13 -21.36 -21.37
CA ASP A 26 19.28 -20.65 -20.82
C ASP A 26 19.37 -20.86 -19.29
N ASN A 27 20.48 -20.42 -18.68
CA ASN A 27 20.67 -20.62 -17.23
C ASN A 27 19.63 -19.90 -16.37
N THR A 28 19.09 -18.76 -16.81
CA THR A 28 18.04 -18.05 -16.11
C THR A 28 16.73 -18.84 -16.19
N GLN A 29 16.37 -19.37 -17.36
CA GLN A 29 15.20 -20.23 -17.52
C GLN A 29 15.31 -21.51 -16.68
N LYS A 30 16.50 -22.14 -16.62
CA LYS A 30 16.72 -23.31 -15.76
C LYS A 30 16.47 -22.99 -14.29
N MET A 31 17.01 -21.86 -13.79
CA MET A 31 16.78 -21.41 -12.42
C MET A 31 15.32 -21.04 -12.16
N TYR A 32 14.65 -20.42 -13.13
CA TYR A 32 13.22 -20.09 -13.06
C TYR A 32 12.37 -21.34 -12.85
N TYR A 33 12.54 -22.38 -13.68
CA TYR A 33 11.79 -23.62 -13.52
C TYR A 33 12.19 -24.40 -12.27
N LEU A 34 13.47 -24.38 -11.90
CA LEU A 34 13.93 -25.00 -10.67
C LEU A 34 13.26 -24.37 -9.43
N CYS A 35 13.15 -23.04 -9.39
CA CYS A 35 12.43 -22.30 -8.35
C CYS A 35 10.96 -22.72 -8.25
N LYS A 36 10.26 -22.77 -9.38
CA LYS A 36 8.82 -23.09 -9.44
C LYS A 36 8.55 -24.54 -9.06
N VAL A 37 9.32 -25.49 -9.60
CA VAL A 37 9.20 -26.93 -9.24
C VAL A 37 9.53 -27.15 -7.77
N TRP A 38 10.62 -26.59 -7.27
CA TRP A 38 11.00 -26.74 -5.87
C TRP A 38 9.94 -26.21 -4.92
N GLY A 39 9.42 -25.00 -5.17
CA GLY A 39 8.41 -24.36 -4.34
C GLY A 39 7.06 -25.04 -4.42
N PHE A 40 6.63 -25.45 -5.62
CA PHE A 40 5.42 -26.26 -5.79
C PHE A 40 5.50 -27.55 -4.96
N LEU A 41 6.60 -28.30 -5.04
CA LEU A 41 6.78 -29.50 -4.22
C LEU A 41 6.84 -29.16 -2.72
N LYS A 42 7.48 -28.05 -2.32
CA LYS A 42 7.59 -27.64 -0.91
C LYS A 42 6.22 -27.46 -0.24
N TYR A 43 5.25 -26.91 -0.97
CA TYR A 43 3.96 -26.54 -0.41
C TYR A 43 2.81 -27.49 -0.78
N PHE A 44 2.86 -28.18 -1.93
CA PHE A 44 1.79 -29.10 -2.40
C PHE A 44 2.13 -30.58 -2.22
N HIS A 45 3.40 -30.97 -2.07
CA HIS A 45 3.72 -32.38 -1.91
C HIS A 45 3.60 -32.81 -0.44
N SER A 46 2.61 -33.63 -0.11
CA SER A 46 2.26 -34.01 1.27
C SER A 46 3.43 -34.59 2.09
N GLU A 47 4.35 -35.33 1.45
CA GLU A 47 5.54 -35.86 2.14
C GLU A 47 6.63 -34.81 2.39
N VAL A 48 6.75 -33.81 1.51
CA VAL A 48 7.72 -32.72 1.66
C VAL A 48 7.24 -31.75 2.72
N ALA A 49 5.95 -31.40 2.68
CA ALA A 49 5.30 -30.51 3.62
C ALA A 49 5.35 -30.98 5.09
N LYS A 50 5.69 -32.26 5.36
CA LYS A 50 5.94 -32.76 6.72
C LYS A 50 7.24 -32.24 7.35
N GLY A 51 8.16 -31.68 6.56
CA GLY A 51 9.44 -31.18 7.06
C GLY A 51 10.44 -32.26 7.50
N THR A 52 10.14 -33.55 7.28
CA THR A 52 11.03 -34.67 7.65
C THR A 52 12.29 -34.74 6.77
N LYS A 53 12.26 -34.04 5.63
CA LYS A 53 13.40 -33.86 4.72
C LYS A 53 13.80 -32.39 4.72
N ASN A 54 15.11 -32.13 4.79
CA ASN A 54 15.64 -30.78 4.57
C ASN A 54 15.51 -30.45 3.07
N TRP A 55 14.39 -29.83 2.70
CA TRP A 55 14.05 -29.55 1.32
C TRP A 55 14.90 -28.43 0.70
N ASP A 56 15.36 -27.49 1.50
CA ASP A 56 16.31 -26.44 1.07
C ASP A 56 17.65 -27.06 0.67
N SER A 57 18.13 -28.07 1.42
CA SER A 57 19.32 -28.83 1.06
C SER A 57 19.17 -29.60 -0.26
N VAL A 58 17.96 -30.02 -0.63
CA VAL A 58 17.70 -30.63 -1.95
C VAL A 58 17.89 -29.58 -3.04
N LEU A 59 17.34 -28.38 -2.88
CA LEU A 59 17.52 -27.28 -3.82
C LEU A 59 18.99 -26.88 -3.98
N ILE A 60 19.67 -26.55 -2.87
CA ILE A 60 21.06 -26.08 -2.87
C ILE A 60 21.98 -27.09 -3.59
N LYS A 61 21.77 -28.39 -3.39
CA LYS A 61 22.53 -29.45 -4.08
C LYS A 61 22.13 -29.62 -5.54
N THR A 62 20.92 -29.25 -5.94
CA THR A 62 20.41 -29.40 -7.31
C THR A 62 20.86 -28.26 -8.23
N ILE A 63 21.02 -27.04 -7.70
CA ILE A 63 21.41 -25.85 -8.46
C ILE A 63 22.63 -26.11 -9.37
N PRO A 64 23.76 -26.67 -8.89
CA PRO A 64 24.93 -26.92 -9.76
C PRO A 64 24.64 -27.89 -10.91
N PHE A 65 23.76 -28.88 -10.73
CA PHE A 65 23.39 -29.80 -11.80
C PHE A 65 22.53 -29.12 -12.86
N ALA A 66 21.60 -28.26 -12.45
CA ALA A 66 20.80 -27.48 -13.38
C ALA A 66 21.67 -26.49 -14.19
N GLU A 67 22.61 -25.80 -13.55
CA GLU A 67 23.52 -24.89 -14.26
C GLU A 67 24.40 -25.60 -15.30
N ASN A 68 24.91 -26.79 -14.95
CA ASN A 68 25.78 -27.57 -15.83
C ASN A 68 25.04 -28.39 -16.89
N ALA A 69 23.70 -28.48 -16.83
CA ALA A 69 22.92 -29.17 -17.85
C ALA A 69 23.05 -28.45 -19.20
N VAL A 70 23.64 -29.09 -20.20
CA VAL A 70 23.89 -28.48 -21.52
C VAL A 70 22.79 -28.78 -22.55
N SER A 71 21.83 -29.65 -22.21
CA SER A 71 20.72 -30.04 -23.07
C SER A 71 19.38 -30.09 -22.33
N GLU A 72 18.27 -30.00 -23.06
CA GLU A 72 16.91 -30.21 -22.57
C GLU A 72 16.75 -31.57 -21.84
N ALA A 73 17.38 -32.63 -22.36
CA ALA A 73 17.32 -33.96 -21.76
C ALA A 73 18.05 -34.03 -20.40
N GLU A 74 19.20 -33.35 -20.29
CA GLU A 74 19.92 -33.24 -19.01
C GLU A 74 19.11 -32.42 -18.01
N PHE A 75 18.56 -31.27 -18.42
CA PHE A 75 17.74 -30.44 -17.53
C PHE A 75 16.45 -31.15 -17.07
N THR A 76 15.80 -31.88 -17.98
CA THR A 76 14.69 -32.78 -17.65
C THR A 76 15.09 -33.79 -16.57
N SER A 77 16.26 -34.43 -16.73
CA SER A 77 16.78 -35.39 -15.76
C SER A 77 17.02 -34.76 -14.38
N VAL A 78 17.47 -33.50 -14.34
CA VAL A 78 17.64 -32.74 -13.09
C VAL A 78 16.30 -32.52 -12.37
N LEU A 79 15.27 -32.06 -13.09
CA LEU A 79 13.94 -31.84 -12.51
C LEU A 79 13.29 -33.15 -12.03
N LEU A 80 13.33 -34.20 -12.84
CA LEU A 80 12.79 -35.52 -12.47
C LEU A 80 13.51 -36.10 -11.26
N ASN A 81 14.83 -35.94 -11.16
CA ASN A 81 15.57 -36.36 -9.98
C ASN A 81 15.14 -35.58 -8.73
N MET A 82 14.96 -34.24 -8.80
CA MET A 82 14.43 -33.46 -7.68
C MET A 82 13.04 -33.95 -7.25
N ILE A 83 12.12 -34.14 -8.20
CA ILE A 83 10.76 -34.66 -7.93
C ILE A 83 10.86 -36.01 -7.23
N SER A 84 11.71 -36.93 -7.72
CA SER A 84 11.87 -38.26 -7.09
C SER A 84 12.35 -38.20 -5.64
N LYS A 85 13.11 -37.16 -5.24
CA LYS A 85 13.54 -36.96 -3.85
C LYS A 85 12.37 -36.65 -2.91
N ALA A 86 11.26 -36.10 -3.43
CA ALA A 86 10.04 -35.90 -2.64
C ALA A 86 9.47 -37.24 -2.15
N GLY A 87 9.60 -38.30 -2.96
CA GLY A 87 9.05 -39.63 -2.71
C GLY A 87 7.61 -39.75 -3.22
N PRO A 88 6.96 -40.91 -3.05
CA PRO A 88 5.59 -41.09 -3.53
C PRO A 88 4.58 -40.37 -2.63
N MET A 89 3.59 -39.69 -3.24
CA MET A 89 2.36 -39.28 -2.54
C MET A 89 1.36 -40.43 -2.49
N ALA A 90 0.61 -40.54 -1.39
CA ALA A 90 -0.49 -41.51 -1.32
C ALA A 90 -1.58 -41.19 -2.36
N VAL A 91 -2.28 -42.23 -2.84
CA VAL A 91 -3.49 -42.03 -3.65
C VAL A 91 -4.59 -41.52 -2.71
N PRO A 92 -5.21 -40.37 -3.00
CA PRO A 92 -6.20 -39.80 -2.09
C PRO A 92 -7.47 -40.66 -2.03
N THR A 93 -8.05 -40.78 -0.84
CA THR A 93 -9.32 -41.49 -0.60
C THR A 93 -10.54 -40.57 -0.61
N THR A 94 -10.31 -39.25 -0.62
CA THR A 94 -11.33 -38.19 -0.64
C THR A 94 -11.27 -37.42 -1.97
N PRO A 95 -12.33 -36.72 -2.40
CA PRO A 95 -12.24 -35.79 -3.52
C PRO A 95 -11.35 -34.57 -3.19
N PRO A 96 -10.85 -33.83 -4.20
CA PRO A 96 -10.19 -32.55 -3.97
C PRO A 96 -11.13 -31.57 -3.24
N PRO A 97 -10.59 -30.65 -2.43
CA PRO A 97 -11.39 -29.59 -1.82
C PRO A 97 -12.11 -28.74 -2.89
N GLU A 98 -13.41 -28.50 -2.69
CA GLU A 98 -14.19 -27.58 -3.51
C GLU A 98 -13.94 -26.15 -3.04
N ILE A 99 -13.20 -25.38 -3.82
CA ILE A 99 -12.88 -23.97 -3.56
C ILE A 99 -13.48 -23.12 -4.68
N GLU A 100 -14.18 -22.06 -4.29
CA GLU A 100 -14.70 -21.06 -5.23
C GLU A 100 -13.56 -20.41 -6.01
N ASP A 101 -13.74 -20.21 -7.32
CA ASP A 101 -12.69 -19.62 -8.17
C ASP A 101 -12.27 -18.22 -7.73
N SER A 102 -13.19 -17.45 -7.13
CA SER A 102 -12.92 -16.13 -6.56
C SER A 102 -11.89 -16.14 -5.40
N LEU A 103 -11.68 -17.31 -4.77
CA LEU A 103 -10.72 -17.50 -3.68
C LEU A 103 -9.37 -18.02 -4.17
N LYS A 104 -9.26 -18.50 -5.42
CA LYS A 104 -8.03 -19.04 -6.03
C LYS A 104 -7.11 -17.94 -6.60
N ILE A 105 -7.02 -16.82 -5.89
CA ILE A 105 -6.38 -15.57 -6.36
C ILE A 105 -4.91 -15.77 -6.73
N ASN A 106 -4.20 -16.64 -6.01
CA ASN A 106 -2.77 -16.86 -6.16
C ASN A 106 -2.43 -18.23 -6.80
N LEU A 107 -3.43 -19.04 -7.14
CA LEU A 107 -3.25 -20.39 -7.68
C LEU A 107 -3.15 -20.37 -9.20
N ASP A 108 -1.98 -20.00 -9.72
CA ASP A 108 -1.65 -20.11 -11.15
C ASP A 108 -0.71 -21.31 -11.40
N LEU A 109 -1.26 -22.36 -12.00
CA LEU A 109 -0.54 -23.57 -12.41
C LEU A 109 -0.40 -23.70 -13.93
N SER A 110 -0.73 -22.64 -14.70
CA SER A 110 -0.66 -22.66 -16.16
C SER A 110 0.75 -22.96 -16.69
N TRP A 111 1.78 -22.59 -15.92
CA TRP A 111 3.19 -22.84 -16.22
C TRP A 111 3.57 -24.32 -16.33
N PHE A 112 2.74 -25.25 -15.83
CA PHE A 112 2.94 -26.69 -16.09
C PHE A 112 2.94 -26.97 -17.59
N ASN A 113 2.21 -26.20 -18.38
CA ASN A 113 2.07 -26.45 -19.82
C ASN A 113 3.15 -25.77 -20.67
N ASP A 114 4.14 -25.10 -20.05
CA ASP A 114 5.17 -24.40 -20.80
C ASP A 114 6.01 -25.34 -21.68
N VAL A 115 6.42 -24.85 -22.85
CA VAL A 115 7.19 -25.62 -23.85
C VAL A 115 8.57 -26.05 -23.35
N ILE A 116 9.15 -25.34 -22.36
CA ILE A 116 10.45 -25.68 -21.77
C ILE A 116 10.39 -26.95 -20.91
N LEU A 117 9.20 -27.28 -20.37
CA LEU A 117 9.02 -28.50 -19.58
C LEU A 117 8.72 -29.69 -20.51
N SER A 118 9.48 -30.77 -20.33
CA SER A 118 9.25 -32.05 -21.03
C SER A 118 7.94 -32.71 -20.57
N ALA A 119 7.36 -33.55 -21.42
CA ALA A 119 6.10 -34.24 -21.13
C ALA A 119 6.17 -35.08 -19.85
N GLU A 120 7.34 -35.66 -19.55
CA GLU A 120 7.61 -36.44 -18.35
C GLU A 120 7.51 -35.58 -17.08
N VAL A 121 8.13 -34.39 -17.08
CA VAL A 121 8.05 -33.48 -15.93
C VAL A 121 6.62 -32.99 -15.72
N LYS A 122 5.89 -32.67 -16.81
CA LYS A 122 4.48 -32.28 -16.75
C LYS A 122 3.61 -33.34 -16.09
N ALA A 123 3.76 -34.59 -16.52
CA ALA A 123 3.02 -35.72 -15.96
C ALA A 123 3.26 -35.92 -14.46
N GLU A 124 4.50 -35.71 -13.98
CA GLU A 124 4.81 -35.78 -12.56
C GLU A 124 4.18 -34.63 -11.76
N LEU A 125 4.21 -33.39 -12.28
CA LEU A 125 3.55 -32.24 -11.65
C LEU A 125 2.02 -32.40 -11.58
N ASP A 126 1.40 -32.88 -12.66
CA ASP A 126 -0.02 -33.23 -12.70
C ASP A 126 -0.35 -34.35 -11.71
N THR A 127 0.56 -35.31 -11.52
CA THR A 127 0.40 -36.38 -10.53
C THR A 127 0.39 -35.82 -9.11
N VAL A 128 1.28 -34.88 -8.79
CA VAL A 128 1.29 -34.22 -7.48
C VAL A 128 -0.02 -33.46 -7.26
N MET A 129 -0.46 -32.66 -8.24
CA MET A 129 -1.69 -31.85 -8.11
C MET A 129 -2.95 -32.72 -8.02
N SER A 130 -3.06 -33.79 -8.81
CA SER A 130 -4.22 -34.71 -8.74
C SER A 130 -4.30 -35.46 -7.40
N ARG A 131 -3.15 -35.74 -6.77
CA ARG A 131 -3.06 -36.36 -5.44
C ARG A 131 -3.19 -35.38 -4.28
N PHE A 132 -3.03 -34.08 -4.51
CA PHE A 132 -3.07 -33.06 -3.47
C PHE A 132 -4.40 -33.06 -2.70
N ARG A 133 -4.31 -33.10 -1.38
CA ARG A 133 -5.41 -32.83 -0.44
C ARG A 133 -4.86 -31.91 0.63
N GLU A 134 -5.74 -31.10 1.22
CA GLU A 134 -5.37 -30.22 2.32
C GLU A 134 -4.64 -31.02 3.41
N HIS A 135 -3.48 -30.51 3.82
CA HIS A 135 -2.65 -31.13 4.83
C HIS A 135 -1.96 -30.05 5.66
N ASP A 136 -1.52 -30.44 6.86
CA ASP A 136 -0.64 -29.58 7.65
C ASP A 136 0.63 -29.27 6.86
N ASN A 137 1.11 -28.03 6.98
CA ASN A 137 2.38 -27.62 6.42
C ASN A 137 3.38 -27.34 7.55
N TYR A 138 4.57 -27.94 7.48
CA TYR A 138 5.66 -27.68 8.42
C TYR A 138 6.19 -26.26 8.24
N TYR A 139 6.41 -25.82 6.99
CA TYR A 139 7.11 -24.59 6.67
C TYR A 139 6.31 -23.31 6.92
N ILE A 140 4.98 -23.41 7.03
CA ILE A 140 4.09 -22.28 7.21
C ILE A 140 2.91 -22.68 8.09
N LYS A 141 2.59 -21.84 9.07
CA LYS A 141 1.46 -21.99 10.00
C LYS A 141 0.59 -20.72 9.96
N PRO A 142 -0.68 -20.79 10.35
CA PRO A 142 -1.45 -19.58 10.64
C PRO A 142 -1.01 -18.99 11.97
N TYR A 143 -0.82 -17.66 12.03
CA TYR A 143 -0.62 -16.96 13.30
C TYR A 143 -1.87 -17.14 14.19
N PRO A 144 -1.72 -17.52 15.48
CA PRO A 144 -2.87 -17.72 16.36
C PRO A 144 -3.77 -16.47 16.44
N GLY A 145 -5.08 -16.66 16.24
CA GLY A 145 -6.07 -15.57 16.23
C GLY A 145 -6.15 -14.82 14.90
N ALA A 146 -5.05 -14.20 14.46
CA ALA A 146 -5.04 -13.34 13.28
C ALA A 146 -5.07 -14.08 11.93
N GLY A 147 -4.44 -15.26 11.85
CA GLY A 147 -4.43 -16.11 10.65
C GLY A 147 -3.35 -15.78 9.61
N ASN A 148 -2.59 -14.68 9.74
CA ASN A 148 -1.51 -14.36 8.79
C ASN A 148 -0.41 -15.44 8.76
N PRO A 149 0.38 -15.54 7.66
CA PRO A 149 1.51 -16.44 7.57
C PRO A 149 2.51 -16.35 8.73
N LEU A 150 2.72 -17.46 9.42
CA LEU A 150 3.76 -17.65 10.43
C LEU A 150 4.84 -18.59 9.87
N LEU A 151 6.04 -18.06 9.65
CA LEU A 151 7.16 -18.72 8.98
C LEU A 151 8.32 -18.99 9.96
N THR A 152 8.02 -19.60 11.10
CA THR A 152 8.97 -19.72 12.23
C THR A 152 9.81 -20.99 12.24
N THR A 153 9.63 -21.89 11.28
CA THR A 153 10.41 -23.15 11.25
C THR A 153 11.84 -22.97 10.79
N ASP A 154 12.15 -21.85 10.14
CA ASP A 154 13.49 -21.53 9.69
C ASP A 154 14.27 -20.85 10.80
N THR A 155 15.53 -21.26 10.97
CA THR A 155 16.45 -20.57 11.88
C THR A 155 16.78 -19.19 11.33
N ALA A 156 17.21 -18.26 12.19
CA ALA A 156 17.72 -16.94 11.76
C ALA A 156 19.06 -17.00 10.97
N PHE A 157 19.47 -18.19 10.49
CA PHE A 157 20.67 -18.44 9.69
C PHE A 157 21.98 -17.95 10.33
N THR A 158 22.05 -17.86 11.66
CA THR A 158 23.23 -17.37 12.40
C THR A 158 24.46 -18.25 12.26
N GLY A 159 24.30 -19.50 11.79
CA GLY A 159 25.39 -20.41 11.46
C GLY A 159 25.96 -20.26 10.04
N LEU A 160 25.42 -19.36 9.22
CA LEU A 160 25.91 -19.08 7.88
C LEU A 160 26.63 -17.71 7.82
N PRO A 161 27.59 -17.53 6.89
CA PRO A 161 28.15 -16.21 6.65
C PRO A 161 27.08 -15.25 6.12
N ARG A 162 27.25 -13.94 6.41
CA ARG A 162 26.36 -12.87 5.92
C ARG A 162 26.32 -12.79 4.40
N TYR A 163 27.44 -13.09 3.76
CA TYR A 163 27.53 -13.29 2.32
C TYR A 163 27.77 -14.79 2.01
N PRO A 164 26.70 -15.58 1.84
CA PRO A 164 26.83 -17.00 1.55
C PRO A 164 27.14 -17.24 0.05
N ASN A 165 27.47 -18.50 -0.28
CA ASN A 165 27.73 -18.87 -1.66
C ASN A 165 26.48 -18.69 -2.55
N LYS A 166 26.69 -18.70 -3.87
CA LYS A 166 25.66 -18.46 -4.88
C LYS A 166 24.43 -19.36 -4.70
N GLU A 167 24.61 -20.64 -4.41
CA GLU A 167 23.52 -21.61 -4.30
C GLU A 167 22.59 -21.26 -3.12
N ILE A 168 23.16 -20.82 -1.99
CA ILE A 168 22.39 -20.37 -0.81
C ILE A 168 21.72 -19.01 -1.06
N ARG A 169 22.35 -18.10 -1.83
CA ARG A 169 21.71 -16.84 -2.22
C ARG A 169 20.50 -17.08 -3.13
N LEU A 170 20.59 -18.03 -4.06
CA LEU A 170 19.44 -18.43 -4.88
C LEU A 170 18.34 -19.11 -4.07
N ASP A 171 18.67 -19.89 -3.04
CA ASP A 171 17.67 -20.40 -2.08
C ASP A 171 16.89 -19.25 -1.40
N ALA A 172 17.56 -18.16 -1.00
CA ALA A 172 16.90 -16.98 -0.45
C ALA A 172 15.91 -16.34 -1.43
N LEU A 173 16.32 -16.15 -2.70
CA LEU A 173 15.44 -15.65 -3.77
C LEU A 173 14.23 -16.57 -3.97
N PHE A 174 14.45 -17.88 -4.09
CA PHE A 174 13.39 -18.84 -4.40
C PHE A 174 12.39 -18.96 -3.24
N ARG A 175 12.89 -18.88 -2.01
CA ARG A 175 12.08 -18.85 -0.79
C ARG A 175 11.20 -17.61 -0.74
N TYR A 176 11.77 -16.42 -0.88
CA TYR A 176 10.99 -15.17 -0.89
C TYR A 176 9.95 -15.19 -2.01
N TRP A 177 10.38 -15.53 -3.23
CA TRP A 177 9.51 -15.55 -4.39
C TRP A 177 8.31 -16.48 -4.22
N ASN A 178 8.52 -17.72 -3.73
CA ASN A 178 7.43 -18.66 -3.54
C ASN A 178 6.50 -18.29 -2.38
N ILE A 179 7.02 -17.71 -1.29
CA ILE A 179 6.18 -17.26 -0.18
C ILE A 179 5.22 -16.18 -0.67
N ILE A 180 5.73 -15.19 -1.39
CA ILE A 180 4.89 -14.15 -1.98
C ILE A 180 3.94 -14.74 -3.04
N ASN A 181 4.42 -15.69 -3.86
CA ASN A 181 3.63 -16.29 -4.93
C ASN A 181 2.35 -16.98 -4.43
N TYR A 182 2.41 -17.64 -3.27
CA TYR A 182 1.31 -18.44 -2.74
C TYR A 182 0.56 -17.77 -1.58
N PHE A 183 1.21 -16.94 -0.77
CA PHE A 183 0.68 -16.48 0.52
C PHE A 183 0.63 -14.96 0.68
N TYR A 184 0.94 -14.17 -0.34
CA TYR A 184 0.74 -12.73 -0.27
C TYR A 184 -0.72 -12.36 -0.63
N PRO A 185 -1.50 -11.71 0.26
CA PRO A 185 -2.92 -11.44 0.03
C PRO A 185 -3.18 -10.47 -1.13
N TYR A 186 -2.21 -9.62 -1.49
CA TYR A 186 -2.40 -8.57 -2.51
C TYR A 186 -1.58 -8.78 -3.79
N LYS A 187 -1.24 -10.02 -4.14
CA LYS A 187 -0.45 -10.31 -5.35
C LYS A 187 -1.09 -9.75 -6.63
N TYR A 188 -2.42 -9.75 -6.70
CA TYR A 188 -3.19 -9.18 -7.82
C TYR A 188 -3.02 -7.66 -7.98
N GLN A 189 -2.55 -6.96 -6.95
CA GLN A 189 -2.30 -5.52 -6.98
C GLN A 189 -0.86 -5.14 -7.32
N MET A 190 0.05 -6.09 -7.52
CA MET A 190 1.43 -5.77 -7.88
C MET A 190 1.50 -5.15 -9.28
N ASP A 191 2.34 -4.13 -9.47
CA ASP A 191 2.52 -3.48 -10.77
C ASP A 191 3.17 -4.41 -11.80
N ARG A 192 4.00 -5.35 -11.33
CA ARG A 192 4.80 -6.24 -12.16
C ARG A 192 4.28 -7.66 -12.03
N ASN A 193 4.20 -8.35 -13.17
CA ASN A 193 3.98 -9.79 -13.20
C ASN A 193 5.09 -10.51 -12.40
N TRP A 194 4.67 -11.33 -11.42
CA TRP A 194 5.59 -11.92 -10.45
C TRP A 194 6.60 -12.90 -11.06
N ASP A 195 6.24 -13.62 -12.14
CA ASP A 195 7.17 -14.49 -12.88
C ASP A 195 8.26 -13.67 -13.57
N SER A 196 7.91 -12.54 -14.18
CA SER A 196 8.88 -11.64 -14.81
C SER A 196 9.88 -11.06 -13.80
N THR A 197 9.44 -10.85 -12.55
CA THR A 197 10.31 -10.44 -11.44
C THR A 197 11.34 -11.53 -11.12
N LEU A 198 10.93 -12.80 -11.05
CA LEU A 198 11.86 -13.92 -10.83
C LEU A 198 12.94 -13.98 -11.90
N THR A 199 12.54 -13.96 -13.18
CA THR A 199 13.48 -13.99 -14.31
C THR A 199 14.48 -12.84 -14.24
N ARG A 200 14.04 -11.64 -13.84
CA ARG A 200 14.92 -10.47 -13.66
C ARG A 200 15.87 -10.63 -12.48
N MET A 201 15.41 -11.14 -11.35
CA MET A 201 16.19 -11.16 -10.11
C MET A 201 17.20 -12.31 -10.04
N ILE A 202 16.96 -13.43 -10.75
CA ILE A 202 17.93 -14.54 -10.84
C ILE A 202 19.36 -14.07 -11.17
N PRO A 203 19.61 -13.33 -12.28
CA PRO A 203 20.95 -12.87 -12.60
C PRO A 203 21.49 -11.84 -11.58
N VAL A 204 20.64 -11.05 -10.92
CA VAL A 204 21.06 -10.11 -9.88
C VAL A 204 21.64 -10.87 -8.68
N PHE A 205 20.96 -11.90 -8.22
CA PHE A 205 21.42 -12.75 -7.11
C PHE A 205 22.66 -13.57 -7.46
N ILE A 206 22.77 -14.06 -8.70
CA ILE A 206 23.98 -14.79 -9.16
C ILE A 206 25.20 -13.86 -9.16
N ASN A 207 25.03 -12.65 -9.67
CA ASN A 207 26.14 -11.74 -9.96
C ASN A 207 26.50 -10.79 -8.81
N ALA A 208 25.72 -10.71 -7.72
CA ALA A 208 26.11 -9.92 -6.55
C ALA A 208 27.49 -10.38 -6.04
N THR A 209 28.35 -9.44 -5.65
CA THR A 209 29.79 -9.69 -5.38
C THR A 209 30.18 -9.57 -3.90
N GLY A 210 29.25 -9.18 -3.03
CA GLY A 210 29.48 -8.99 -1.60
C GLY A 210 28.19 -8.95 -0.79
N GLU A 211 28.33 -8.73 0.52
CA GLU A 211 27.22 -8.63 1.47
C GLU A 211 26.24 -7.53 1.06
N LEU A 212 26.74 -6.32 0.77
CA LEU A 212 25.88 -5.19 0.41
C LEU A 212 25.11 -5.42 -0.89
N GLU A 213 25.75 -5.88 -1.96
CA GLU A 213 25.06 -6.13 -3.24
C GLU A 213 24.02 -7.25 -3.13
N TYR A 214 24.24 -8.23 -2.26
CA TYR A 214 23.27 -9.29 -1.98
C TYR A 214 22.08 -8.77 -1.16
N ASP A 215 22.34 -8.00 -0.10
CA ASP A 215 21.33 -7.33 0.71
C ASP A 215 20.46 -6.39 -0.16
N LEU A 216 21.08 -5.59 -1.03
CA LEU A 216 20.39 -4.73 -2.00
C LEU A 216 19.58 -5.51 -3.03
N ALA A 217 20.02 -6.72 -3.42
CA ALA A 217 19.25 -7.59 -4.29
C ALA A 217 17.95 -8.08 -3.63
N ILE A 218 17.98 -8.37 -2.33
CA ILE A 218 16.78 -8.73 -1.56
C ILE A 218 15.87 -7.51 -1.39
N LEU A 219 16.43 -6.34 -1.08
CA LEU A 219 15.66 -5.10 -0.98
C LEU A 219 14.99 -4.74 -2.33
N GLU A 220 15.72 -4.82 -3.45
CA GLU A 220 15.15 -4.64 -4.79
C GLU A 220 14.04 -5.66 -5.08
N LEU A 221 14.21 -6.93 -4.70
CA LEU A 221 13.15 -7.94 -4.85
C LEU A 221 11.88 -7.53 -4.07
N ALA A 222 12.05 -7.03 -2.85
CA ALA A 222 10.96 -6.62 -1.98
C ALA A 222 10.22 -5.37 -2.50
N THR A 223 10.88 -4.44 -3.19
CA THR A 223 10.18 -3.26 -3.75
C THR A 223 9.13 -3.64 -4.80
N TYR A 224 9.31 -4.77 -5.50
CA TYR A 224 8.38 -5.22 -6.54
C TYR A 224 7.03 -5.75 -6.02
N ILE A 225 6.85 -5.91 -4.69
CA ILE A 225 5.54 -6.31 -4.15
C ILE A 225 4.60 -5.11 -3.90
N ASN A 226 5.09 -3.87 -4.06
CA ASN A 226 4.32 -2.62 -3.89
C ASN A 226 3.61 -2.55 -2.52
N ASP A 227 4.38 -2.72 -1.44
CA ASP A 227 3.86 -2.79 -0.08
C ASP A 227 4.74 -2.00 0.90
N SER A 228 4.13 -1.08 1.64
CA SER A 228 4.83 -0.29 2.67
C SER A 228 5.25 -1.13 3.90
N HIS A 229 4.81 -2.39 4.03
CA HIS A 229 5.32 -3.36 5.02
C HIS A 229 6.46 -4.24 4.48
N ALA A 230 6.92 -4.06 3.24
CA ALA A 230 7.94 -4.91 2.61
C ALA A 230 9.39 -4.68 3.09
N PHE A 231 9.61 -4.21 4.31
CA PHE A 231 10.95 -3.82 4.75
C PHE A 231 11.90 -5.01 4.88
N VAL A 232 13.19 -4.74 4.69
CA VAL A 232 14.27 -5.74 4.75
C VAL A 232 15.29 -5.26 5.77
N ILE A 233 15.63 -6.14 6.71
CA ILE A 233 16.65 -5.88 7.73
C ILE A 233 17.83 -6.80 7.45
N GLY A 234 18.95 -6.19 7.08
CA GLY A 234 20.25 -6.84 6.85
C GLY A 234 21.39 -5.97 7.36
N ASN A 235 22.53 -6.57 7.67
CA ASN A 235 23.66 -5.80 8.18
C ASN A 235 24.31 -4.93 7.09
N GLY A 236 24.34 -5.39 5.83
CA GLY A 236 24.81 -4.61 4.70
C GLY A 236 23.94 -3.36 4.50
N LEU A 237 22.62 -3.51 4.52
CA LEU A 237 21.68 -2.38 4.45
C LEU A 237 21.87 -1.39 5.60
N ARG A 238 21.96 -1.89 6.84
CA ARG A 238 22.15 -1.04 8.03
C ARG A 238 23.40 -0.17 7.94
N ILE A 239 24.48 -0.69 7.37
CA ILE A 239 25.72 0.07 7.15
C ILE A 239 25.56 1.06 5.99
N TRP A 240 24.90 0.64 4.91
CA TRP A 240 24.68 1.47 3.72
C TRP A 240 23.75 2.66 3.97
N ASP A 241 22.63 2.47 4.68
CA ASP A 241 21.72 3.54 5.07
C ASP A 241 22.34 4.43 6.16
N GLY A 242 23.06 3.82 7.10
CA GLY A 242 23.48 4.48 8.33
C GLY A 242 22.37 4.52 9.38
N THR A 243 22.73 4.85 10.62
CA THR A 243 21.81 4.81 11.77
C THR A 243 21.71 6.14 12.52
N ASN A 244 22.26 7.21 11.96
CA ASN A 244 22.29 8.53 12.57
C ASN A 244 21.53 9.53 11.72
N TYR A 245 20.79 10.42 12.35
CA TYR A 245 19.90 11.38 11.72
C TYR A 245 20.28 12.82 12.11
N PRO A 246 19.98 13.81 11.26
CA PRO A 246 20.15 15.22 11.61
C PRO A 246 19.06 15.69 12.58
N PRO A 247 19.26 16.84 13.25
CA PRO A 247 18.33 17.41 14.23
C PRO A 247 17.14 18.12 13.56
N PHE A 248 16.59 17.56 12.49
CA PHE A 248 15.44 18.12 11.79
C PHE A 248 14.66 17.05 11.02
N THR A 249 13.39 17.33 10.77
CA THR A 249 12.50 16.53 9.91
C THR A 249 12.38 17.17 8.53
N ILE A 250 12.28 16.35 7.50
CA ILE A 250 11.97 16.79 6.13
C ILE A 250 10.68 16.15 5.63
N SER A 251 9.99 16.83 4.72
CA SER A 251 8.81 16.32 4.01
C SER A 251 8.93 16.61 2.52
N PHE A 252 8.23 15.83 1.68
CA PHE A 252 8.19 16.07 0.24
C PHE A 252 6.92 16.84 -0.13
N ILE A 253 7.04 18.14 -0.39
CA ILE A 253 5.92 19.08 -0.48
C ILE A 253 6.10 19.94 -1.72
N GLU A 254 5.04 20.12 -2.51
CA GLU A 254 5.09 20.88 -3.77
C GLU A 254 6.22 20.41 -4.72
N ASN A 255 6.49 19.10 -4.72
CA ASN A 255 7.59 18.43 -5.44
C ASN A 255 9.00 18.83 -4.98
N GLU A 256 9.13 19.36 -3.77
CA GLU A 256 10.40 19.78 -3.17
C GLU A 256 10.68 19.01 -1.87
N THR A 257 11.96 18.84 -1.55
CA THR A 257 12.38 18.30 -0.24
C THR A 257 12.58 19.43 0.74
N VAL A 258 11.72 19.55 1.75
CA VAL A 258 11.59 20.74 2.59
C VAL A 258 11.80 20.40 4.05
N ILE A 259 12.55 21.22 4.78
CA ILE A 259 12.70 21.10 6.24
C ILE A 259 11.41 21.58 6.92
N THR A 260 10.72 20.70 7.62
CA THR A 260 9.40 20.98 8.22
C THR A 260 9.45 21.15 9.74
N LYS A 261 10.46 20.60 10.41
CA LYS A 261 10.63 20.72 11.87
C LYS A 261 12.09 20.75 12.24
N LEU A 262 12.46 21.57 13.22
CA LEU A 262 13.76 21.51 13.90
C LEU A 262 13.59 20.78 15.23
N HIS A 263 14.50 19.87 15.54
CA HIS A 263 14.50 19.11 16.79
C HIS A 263 15.24 19.85 17.90
N ASP A 264 16.26 20.62 17.52
CA ASP A 264 17.03 21.49 18.40
C ASP A 264 17.61 22.70 17.63
N ASN A 265 18.41 23.53 18.32
CA ASN A 265 19.08 24.71 17.75
C ASN A 265 20.56 24.46 17.38
N SER A 266 20.98 23.21 17.19
CA SER A 266 22.38 22.85 16.89
C SER A 266 22.76 23.08 15.42
N THR A 267 21.81 23.41 14.56
CA THR A 267 22.00 23.70 13.15
C THR A 267 21.51 25.11 12.76
N THR A 268 22.02 25.64 11.66
CA THR A 268 21.57 26.91 11.05
C THR A 268 20.48 26.69 9.99
N ALA A 269 19.95 25.47 9.88
CA ALA A 269 18.76 25.15 9.10
C ALA A 269 17.55 25.95 9.59
N ARG A 270 16.59 26.20 8.70
CA ARG A 270 15.34 26.89 9.02
C ARG A 270 14.17 26.07 8.51
N ILE A 271 13.06 26.13 9.24
CA ILE A 271 11.78 25.61 8.76
C ILE A 271 11.43 26.31 7.44
N GLY A 272 11.02 25.53 6.43
CA GLY A 272 10.70 25.99 5.08
C GLY A 272 11.89 26.17 4.14
N ASP A 273 13.11 25.81 4.56
CA ASP A 273 14.26 25.68 3.66
C ASP A 273 14.03 24.49 2.70
N ILE A 274 14.28 24.71 1.41
CA ILE A 274 14.26 23.67 0.37
C ILE A 274 15.68 23.11 0.26
N ILE A 275 15.84 21.80 0.42
CA ILE A 275 17.14 21.13 0.30
C ILE A 275 17.46 20.94 -1.18
N ARG A 276 18.59 21.48 -1.63
CA ARG A 276 19.09 21.30 -3.01
C ARG A 276 20.20 20.29 -3.10
N LYS A 277 21.07 20.19 -2.09
CA LYS A 277 22.15 19.20 -2.04
C LYS A 277 22.35 18.65 -0.64
N ILE A 278 22.77 17.39 -0.53
CA ILE A 278 23.27 16.78 0.71
C ILE A 278 24.63 16.17 0.38
N ASP A 279 25.65 16.49 1.18
CA ASP A 279 27.02 15.98 1.04
C ASP A 279 27.59 16.13 -0.39
N GLY A 280 27.22 17.22 -1.07
CA GLY A 280 27.65 17.55 -2.43
C GLY A 280 26.84 16.91 -3.56
N VAL A 281 25.88 16.04 -3.25
CA VAL A 281 25.00 15.38 -4.22
C VAL A 281 23.71 16.18 -4.42
N GLU A 282 23.32 16.44 -5.67
CA GLU A 282 22.03 17.07 -6.00
C GLU A 282 20.87 16.22 -5.46
N ILE A 283 19.89 16.89 -4.83
CA ILE A 283 18.82 16.20 -4.11
C ILE A 283 18.02 15.27 -5.02
N GLN A 284 17.70 15.70 -6.25
CA GLN A 284 16.92 14.88 -7.17
C GLN A 284 17.71 13.64 -7.63
N VAL A 285 19.01 13.79 -7.87
CA VAL A 285 19.89 12.66 -8.21
C VAL A 285 19.93 11.65 -7.06
N PHE A 286 19.94 12.13 -5.82
CA PHE A 286 19.93 11.26 -4.65
C PHE A 286 18.56 10.57 -4.48
N ARG A 287 17.44 11.28 -4.64
CA ARG A 287 16.10 10.68 -4.63
C ARG A 287 15.96 9.59 -5.70
N ASP A 288 16.41 9.87 -6.92
CA ASP A 288 16.33 8.94 -8.05
C ASP A 288 17.18 7.68 -7.81
N SER A 289 18.34 7.80 -7.16
CA SER A 289 19.21 6.66 -6.87
C SER A 289 18.62 5.75 -5.78
N LEU A 290 17.93 6.32 -4.79
CA LEU A 290 17.24 5.58 -3.72
C LEU A 290 15.98 4.89 -4.22
N ARG A 291 15.30 5.48 -5.21
CA ARG A 291 13.98 5.04 -5.69
C ARG A 291 13.89 3.55 -6.03
N LYS A 292 14.96 2.97 -6.57
CA LYS A 292 15.05 1.53 -6.91
C LYS A 292 14.94 0.62 -5.68
N TYR A 293 15.36 1.11 -4.53
CA TYR A 293 15.47 0.38 -3.27
C TYR A 293 14.45 0.84 -2.22
N THR A 294 13.50 1.69 -2.61
CA THR A 294 12.46 2.17 -1.69
C THR A 294 11.18 1.37 -1.84
N ILE A 295 10.71 0.80 -0.74
CA ILE A 295 9.40 0.15 -0.62
C ILE A 295 8.28 1.18 -0.49
N GLY A 296 7.07 0.81 -0.88
CA GLY A 296 5.87 1.61 -0.64
C GLY A 296 4.68 1.15 -1.48
N SER A 297 3.47 1.29 -0.94
CA SER A 297 2.24 0.92 -1.63
C SER A 297 1.77 1.98 -2.64
N ASN A 298 2.16 3.24 -2.44
CA ASN A 298 1.86 4.37 -3.33
C ASN A 298 2.98 5.42 -3.34
N GLU A 299 2.90 6.40 -4.24
CA GLU A 299 3.92 7.44 -4.41
C GLU A 299 4.15 8.28 -3.15
N ALA A 300 3.11 8.53 -2.35
CA ALA A 300 3.23 9.31 -1.12
C ALA A 300 4.08 8.56 -0.08
N ALA A 301 3.79 7.28 0.16
CA ALA A 301 4.59 6.41 1.03
C ALA A 301 6.02 6.22 0.53
N ILE A 302 6.22 6.10 -0.79
CA ILE A 302 7.57 6.01 -1.37
C ILE A 302 8.35 7.29 -1.10
N ASN A 303 7.76 8.47 -1.33
CA ASN A 303 8.43 9.74 -1.08
C ASN A 303 8.74 9.98 0.40
N ARG A 304 7.85 9.56 1.31
CA ARG A 304 8.08 9.50 2.75
C ARG A 304 9.29 8.64 3.09
N ASN A 305 9.33 7.40 2.57
CA ASN A 305 10.42 6.47 2.87
C ASN A 305 11.77 6.95 2.28
N ILE A 306 11.78 7.58 1.10
CA ILE A 306 12.98 8.23 0.55
C ILE A 306 13.50 9.30 1.51
N ASN A 307 12.62 10.09 2.14
CA ASN A 307 13.04 11.13 3.08
C ASN A 307 13.84 10.55 4.25
N SER A 308 13.44 9.39 4.80
CA SER A 308 14.19 8.71 5.85
C SER A 308 15.60 8.33 5.40
N SER A 309 15.74 7.73 4.21
CA SER A 309 17.04 7.33 3.64
C SER A 309 17.93 8.52 3.24
N LEU A 310 17.35 9.67 2.84
CA LEU A 310 18.12 10.88 2.55
C LEU A 310 18.81 11.47 3.80
N LEU A 311 18.17 11.32 4.96
CA LEU A 311 18.65 11.89 6.22
C LEU A 311 19.65 10.97 6.93
N ALA A 312 19.45 9.65 6.83
CA ALA A 312 20.30 8.66 7.45
C ALA A 312 21.76 8.74 6.97
N GLY A 313 22.69 8.38 7.85
CA GLY A 313 24.10 8.28 7.50
C GLY A 313 25.00 7.94 8.68
N GLU A 314 26.31 8.06 8.45
CA GLU A 314 27.33 7.93 9.49
C GLU A 314 27.21 9.04 10.54
N TYR A 315 27.61 8.73 11.77
CA TYR A 315 27.70 9.71 12.84
C TYR A 315 28.74 10.78 12.50
N GLY A 316 28.38 12.05 12.64
CA GLY A 316 29.33 13.15 12.50
C GLY A 316 28.81 14.34 11.69
N PHE A 317 29.75 15.20 11.32
CA PHE A 317 29.45 16.45 10.61
C PHE A 317 29.07 16.16 9.16
N ALA A 318 28.02 16.85 8.70
CA ALA A 318 27.53 16.80 7.34
C ALA A 318 27.12 18.20 6.89
N ARG A 319 26.92 18.36 5.57
CA ARG A 319 26.57 19.64 4.97
C ARG A 319 25.45 19.47 3.96
N MET A 320 24.56 20.43 3.92
CA MET A 320 23.56 20.57 2.87
C MET A 320 23.60 21.98 2.26
N THR A 321 23.21 22.07 1.00
CA THR A 321 22.90 23.34 0.36
C THR A 321 21.39 23.50 0.36
N VAL A 322 20.90 24.60 0.91
CA VAL A 322 19.48 24.91 0.99
C VAL A 322 19.15 26.21 0.26
N GLU A 323 17.92 26.29 -0.21
CA GLU A 323 17.33 27.46 -0.83
C GLU A 323 16.16 27.97 0.01
N ASN A 324 16.13 29.28 0.19
CA ASN A 324 15.00 30.03 0.73
C ASN A 324 14.64 31.13 -0.29
N THR A 325 13.52 31.83 -0.11
CA THR A 325 12.88 32.71 -1.12
C THR A 325 13.84 33.63 -1.87
N ASP A 326 14.90 34.14 -1.21
CA ASP A 326 15.86 35.08 -1.80
C ASP A 326 17.32 34.62 -1.75
N SER A 327 17.63 33.41 -1.26
CA SER A 327 19.03 33.01 -1.09
C SER A 327 19.27 31.51 -1.10
N THR A 328 20.39 31.12 -1.70
CA THR A 328 20.99 29.80 -1.55
C THR A 328 22.13 29.89 -0.55
N ARG A 329 22.19 28.98 0.41
CA ARG A 329 23.25 28.93 1.41
C ARG A 329 23.59 27.51 1.79
N ASP A 330 24.78 27.34 2.34
CA ASP A 330 25.19 26.10 2.94
C ASP A 330 24.89 26.07 4.43
N VAL A 331 24.41 24.92 4.89
CA VAL A 331 24.06 24.64 6.28
C VAL A 331 24.85 23.42 6.72
N ASN A 332 25.52 23.57 7.86
CA ASN A 332 26.17 22.46 8.54
C ASN A 332 25.22 21.88 9.59
N PHE A 333 25.30 20.57 9.77
CA PHE A 333 24.57 19.85 10.80
C PHE A 333 25.39 18.63 11.24
N THR A 334 24.94 18.01 12.32
CA THR A 334 25.55 16.79 12.84
C THR A 334 24.53 15.68 12.81
N ARG A 335 24.86 14.54 12.19
CA ARG A 335 24.08 13.31 12.32
C ARG A 335 24.42 12.65 13.64
N ASN A 336 23.41 12.34 14.45
CA ASN A 336 23.54 11.64 15.72
C ASN A 336 22.33 10.70 15.96
N ASP A 337 22.32 10.00 17.09
CA ASP A 337 21.26 9.07 17.52
C ASP A 337 20.40 9.64 18.66
N ALA A 338 20.44 10.96 18.89
CA ALA A 338 19.73 11.58 19.98
C ALA A 338 18.21 11.56 19.72
N PRO A 339 17.39 11.05 20.66
CA PRO A 339 15.95 11.05 20.49
C PRO A 339 15.40 12.48 20.59
N TYR A 340 14.54 12.86 19.65
CA TYR A 340 13.72 14.06 19.79
C TYR A 340 12.55 13.80 20.74
N ILE A 341 12.39 14.65 21.76
CA ILE A 341 11.29 14.57 22.72
C ILE A 341 10.33 15.71 22.47
N ASP A 342 9.12 15.39 22.00
CA ASP A 342 8.05 16.38 21.85
C ASP A 342 7.39 16.66 23.21
N SER A 343 7.55 17.88 23.70
CA SER A 343 7.04 18.35 25.00
C SER A 343 5.65 18.99 24.94
N THR A 344 5.00 19.03 23.77
CA THR A 344 3.65 19.56 23.63
C THR A 344 2.62 18.71 24.37
N GLN A 345 1.46 19.27 24.71
CA GLN A 345 0.39 18.53 25.38
C GLN A 345 -0.18 17.42 24.49
N ILE A 346 -0.35 16.22 25.08
CA ILE A 346 -0.92 15.04 24.39
C ILE A 346 -2.37 15.29 23.97
N TRP A 347 -3.18 15.90 24.85
CA TRP A 347 -4.50 16.40 24.52
C TRP A 347 -4.71 17.79 25.11
N ARG A 348 -5.55 18.60 24.45
CA ARG A 348 -5.91 19.96 24.90
C ARG A 348 -7.21 20.43 24.26
N ILE A 349 -7.81 21.47 24.82
CA ILE A 349 -8.82 22.27 24.12
C ILE A 349 -8.08 23.35 23.35
N ILE A 350 -8.38 23.52 22.05
CA ILE A 350 -7.76 24.53 21.22
C ILE A 350 -8.25 25.92 21.67
N GLU A 351 -7.31 26.84 21.89
CA GLU A 351 -7.60 28.17 22.45
C GLU A 351 -8.67 28.93 21.65
N ASN A 352 -9.56 29.62 22.37
CA ASN A 352 -10.69 30.37 21.80
C ASN A 352 -11.65 29.54 20.93
N THR A 353 -11.64 28.21 21.11
CA THR A 353 -12.60 27.28 20.51
C THR A 353 -13.22 26.39 21.60
N ASN A 354 -14.22 25.58 21.23
CA ASN A 354 -14.70 24.46 22.04
C ASN A 354 -14.35 23.12 21.39
N ILE A 355 -13.13 22.99 20.86
CA ILE A 355 -12.67 21.83 20.08
C ILE A 355 -11.53 21.16 20.84
N GLY A 356 -11.67 19.87 21.12
CA GLY A 356 -10.61 19.03 21.64
C GLY A 356 -9.61 18.64 20.55
N TYR A 357 -8.35 18.51 20.89
CA TYR A 357 -7.30 17.94 20.05
C TYR A 357 -6.60 16.83 20.82
N VAL A 358 -6.28 15.74 20.13
CA VAL A 358 -5.60 14.57 20.69
C VAL A 358 -4.51 14.11 19.73
N ASP A 359 -3.28 14.03 20.23
CA ASP A 359 -2.15 13.39 19.56
C ASP A 359 -2.19 11.88 19.81
N MET A 360 -2.64 11.13 18.81
CA MET A 360 -2.84 9.68 18.95
C MET A 360 -1.52 8.91 19.05
N GLY A 361 -0.41 9.48 18.57
CA GLY A 361 0.91 8.85 18.67
C GLY A 361 1.52 8.92 20.07
N ARG A 362 1.01 9.79 20.95
CA ARG A 362 1.48 9.91 22.34
C ARG A 362 0.43 9.53 23.38
N LEU A 363 -0.85 9.49 23.02
CA LEU A 363 -1.90 8.99 23.91
C LEU A 363 -1.69 7.49 24.17
N ILE A 364 -1.75 7.10 25.44
CA ILE A 364 -1.69 5.70 25.88
C ILE A 364 -3.07 5.23 26.39
N PRO A 365 -3.40 3.92 26.33
CA PRO A 365 -4.70 3.40 26.75
C PRO A 365 -5.13 3.85 28.16
N ASP A 366 -4.20 3.82 29.13
CA ASP A 366 -4.46 4.20 30.53
C ASP A 366 -4.87 5.68 30.70
N SER A 367 -4.53 6.54 29.73
CA SER A 367 -4.86 7.96 29.76
C SER A 367 -6.16 8.31 29.02
N VAL A 368 -6.79 7.35 28.32
CA VAL A 368 -8.01 7.60 27.53
C VAL A 368 -9.16 8.12 28.40
N ALA A 369 -9.33 7.58 29.61
CA ALA A 369 -10.37 8.04 30.54
C ALA A 369 -10.15 9.50 30.98
N SER A 370 -8.90 9.89 31.25
CA SER A 370 -8.54 11.27 31.61
C SER A 370 -8.74 12.23 30.44
N MET A 371 -8.35 11.81 29.23
CA MET A 371 -8.58 12.57 28.00
C MET A 371 -10.07 12.82 27.79
N PHE A 372 -10.92 11.78 27.87
CA PHE A 372 -12.37 11.95 27.74
C PHE A 372 -12.95 12.82 28.85
N LYS A 373 -12.48 12.69 30.09
CA LYS A 373 -12.92 13.56 31.20
C LYS A 373 -12.68 15.04 30.87
N ASP A 374 -11.51 15.37 30.34
CA ASP A 374 -11.12 16.76 30.04
C ASP A 374 -11.81 17.29 28.77
N LEU A 375 -12.06 16.41 27.78
CA LEU A 375 -12.63 16.78 26.48
C LEU A 375 -14.13 16.49 26.35
N TRP A 376 -14.80 15.95 27.38
CA TRP A 376 -16.18 15.43 27.31
C TRP A 376 -17.19 16.43 26.75
N ASN A 377 -17.06 17.69 27.15
CA ASN A 377 -17.99 18.77 26.82
C ASN A 377 -17.56 19.59 25.59
N THR A 378 -16.51 19.16 24.91
CA THR A 378 -16.11 19.78 23.64
C THR A 378 -17.14 19.47 22.57
N ARG A 379 -17.32 20.40 21.63
CA ARG A 379 -18.20 20.23 20.48
C ARG A 379 -17.75 19.07 19.60
N ALA A 380 -16.44 18.95 19.43
CA ALA A 380 -15.79 17.93 18.63
C ALA A 380 -14.41 17.62 19.20
N ILE A 381 -13.91 16.41 18.92
CA ILE A 381 -12.52 16.02 19.16
C ILE A 381 -11.84 15.74 17.82
N ILE A 382 -10.70 16.41 17.61
CA ILE A 382 -9.76 16.12 16.53
C ILE A 382 -8.79 15.04 17.02
N PHE A 383 -8.82 13.87 16.40
CA PHE A 383 -7.85 12.79 16.59
C PHE A 383 -6.79 12.87 15.49
N ASP A 384 -5.58 13.29 15.85
CA ASP A 384 -4.46 13.39 14.92
C ASP A 384 -3.72 12.06 14.84
N ILE A 385 -3.88 11.36 13.71
CA ILE A 385 -3.25 10.07 13.40
C ILE A 385 -2.15 10.21 12.32
N ARG A 386 -1.72 11.44 12.01
CA ARG A 386 -0.45 11.69 11.29
C ARG A 386 0.74 11.16 12.08
N ASN A 387 0.57 10.96 13.40
CA ASN A 387 1.45 10.17 14.24
C ASN A 387 0.86 8.76 14.45
N TYR A 388 1.72 7.74 14.55
CA TYR A 388 1.30 6.34 14.64
C TYR A 388 0.62 6.01 16.00
N PRO A 389 -0.67 5.63 16.05
CA PRO A 389 -1.39 5.44 17.32
C PRO A 389 -0.87 4.29 18.21
N GLN A 390 -1.01 4.42 19.53
CA GLN A 390 -0.56 3.41 20.51
C GLN A 390 -1.66 2.43 20.96
N ASN A 391 -2.40 1.81 20.04
CA ASN A 391 -3.49 0.87 20.35
C ASN A 391 -4.65 1.46 21.19
N THR A 392 -4.74 2.79 21.27
CA THR A 392 -5.74 3.50 22.08
C THR A 392 -7.16 3.33 21.58
N ILE A 393 -7.34 3.01 20.29
CA ILE A 393 -8.66 2.84 19.68
C ILE A 393 -9.49 1.74 20.36
N PHE A 394 -8.84 0.68 20.86
CA PHE A 394 -9.52 -0.41 21.58
C PHE A 394 -10.08 0.01 22.93
N THR A 395 -9.63 1.13 23.50
CA THR A 395 -10.20 1.72 24.72
C THR A 395 -11.13 2.89 24.38
N ILE A 396 -10.84 3.64 23.33
CA ILE A 396 -11.69 4.76 22.87
C ILE A 396 -13.06 4.23 22.42
N ILE A 397 -13.11 3.07 21.75
CA ILE A 397 -14.36 2.50 21.22
C ILE A 397 -15.45 2.31 22.28
N ASP A 398 -15.07 2.02 23.53
CA ASP A 398 -15.98 1.87 24.66
C ASP A 398 -16.73 3.16 25.03
N TYR A 399 -16.20 4.32 24.63
CA TYR A 399 -16.84 5.63 24.80
C TYR A 399 -17.71 6.00 23.60
N LEU A 400 -17.63 5.28 22.48
CA LEU A 400 -18.32 5.64 21.23
C LEU A 400 -19.55 4.77 20.95
N THR A 401 -19.53 3.50 21.36
CA THR A 401 -20.63 2.57 21.08
C THR A 401 -20.94 1.62 22.23
N ALA A 402 -22.23 1.30 22.39
CA ALA A 402 -22.71 0.26 23.29
C ALA A 402 -22.88 -1.11 22.61
N THR A 403 -22.78 -1.16 21.28
CA THR A 403 -22.97 -2.38 20.48
C THR A 403 -21.75 -2.63 19.60
N PRO A 404 -21.40 -3.90 19.33
CA PRO A 404 -20.34 -4.22 18.39
C PRO A 404 -20.60 -3.64 16.99
N ILE A 405 -19.55 -3.15 16.35
CA ILE A 405 -19.59 -2.57 15.00
C ILE A 405 -18.83 -3.45 14.01
N GLU A 406 -19.40 -3.69 12.84
CA GLU A 406 -18.73 -4.36 11.71
C GLU A 406 -18.15 -3.28 10.78
N PHE A 407 -16.84 -3.04 10.88
CA PHE A 407 -16.16 -1.96 10.14
C PHE A 407 -15.06 -2.46 9.20
N VAL A 408 -14.74 -3.76 9.22
CA VAL A 408 -13.65 -4.33 8.45
C VAL A 408 -13.96 -5.74 7.94
N LYS A 409 -13.45 -6.03 6.75
CA LYS A 409 -13.34 -7.37 6.17
C LYS A 409 -11.86 -7.70 5.98
N PHE A 410 -11.45 -8.88 6.41
CA PHE A 410 -10.11 -9.40 6.19
C PHE A 410 -10.08 -10.44 5.07
N THR A 411 -8.94 -10.56 4.40
CA THR A 411 -8.56 -11.77 3.67
C THR A 411 -7.29 -12.37 4.28
N SER A 412 -7.18 -13.69 4.28
CA SER A 412 -6.03 -14.40 4.83
C SER A 412 -5.67 -15.60 3.96
N PRO A 413 -4.38 -15.88 3.72
CA PRO A 413 -3.96 -17.07 2.99
C PRO A 413 -4.46 -18.36 3.65
N TYR A 414 -5.03 -19.26 2.85
CA TYR A 414 -5.43 -20.56 3.34
C TYR A 414 -4.21 -21.47 3.43
N ILE A 415 -3.61 -21.55 4.61
CA ILE A 415 -2.28 -22.15 4.81
C ILE A 415 -2.18 -23.62 4.37
N SER A 416 -3.25 -24.40 4.50
CA SER A 416 -3.30 -25.80 4.05
C SER A 416 -3.57 -25.96 2.55
N TYR A 417 -3.89 -24.87 1.84
CA TYR A 417 -4.08 -24.84 0.39
C TYR A 417 -3.36 -23.62 -0.23
N PRO A 418 -2.08 -23.78 -0.60
CA PRO A 418 -1.27 -22.69 -1.14
C PRO A 418 -1.92 -22.08 -2.39
N GLY A 419 -1.95 -20.75 -2.49
CA GLY A 419 -2.57 -20.04 -3.60
C GLY A 419 -4.05 -19.69 -3.42
N VAL A 420 -4.68 -20.15 -2.33
CA VAL A 420 -6.08 -19.83 -1.98
C VAL A 420 -6.12 -18.83 -0.83
N LEU A 421 -7.07 -17.90 -0.85
CA LEU A 421 -7.38 -17.01 0.27
C LEU A 421 -8.73 -17.39 0.91
N THR A 422 -8.88 -17.07 2.19
CA THR A 422 -10.18 -17.03 2.88
C THR A 422 -10.54 -15.57 3.18
N ALA A 423 -11.81 -15.30 3.45
CA ALA A 423 -12.27 -13.99 3.86
C ALA A 423 -13.17 -14.09 5.09
N PHE A 424 -13.05 -13.14 6.01
CA PHE A 424 -13.88 -13.06 7.20
C PHE A 424 -14.09 -11.61 7.62
N LYS A 425 -15.12 -11.36 8.41
CA LYS A 425 -15.38 -10.06 9.03
C LYS A 425 -15.27 -10.20 10.53
N ILE A 426 -14.93 -9.11 11.21
CA ILE A 426 -14.94 -9.05 12.67
C ILE A 426 -15.77 -7.87 13.13
N THR A 427 -16.16 -7.91 14.39
CA THR A 427 -16.79 -6.79 15.07
C THR A 427 -15.90 -6.29 16.20
N LEU A 428 -16.01 -5.00 16.54
CA LEU A 428 -15.32 -4.38 17.68
C LEU A 428 -16.28 -3.53 18.52
N GLY A 429 -16.03 -3.42 19.82
CA GLY A 429 -16.79 -2.57 20.73
C GLY A 429 -18.02 -3.24 21.35
N GLY A 430 -18.64 -2.59 22.34
CA GLY A 430 -19.82 -3.11 23.05
C GLY A 430 -19.53 -4.17 24.12
N GLU A 431 -18.26 -4.50 24.37
CA GLU A 431 -17.83 -5.45 25.41
C GLU A 431 -17.81 -4.79 26.79
N THR A 432 -17.24 -3.58 26.87
CA THR A 432 -17.13 -2.78 28.11
C THR A 432 -17.56 -1.33 27.90
N PRO A 433 -18.78 -1.07 27.36
CA PRO A 433 -19.19 0.28 27.03
C PRO A 433 -19.36 1.16 28.27
N GLN A 434 -19.04 2.43 28.13
CA GLN A 434 -19.28 3.41 29.18
C GLN A 434 -20.78 3.67 29.37
N PRO A 435 -21.22 4.00 30.61
CA PRO A 435 -22.63 4.28 30.88
C PRO A 435 -23.22 5.41 30.02
N GLU A 436 -22.39 6.40 29.70
CA GLU A 436 -22.68 7.46 28.75
C GLU A 436 -21.68 7.39 27.61
N LEU A 437 -22.17 7.55 26.38
CA LEU A 437 -21.36 7.56 25.17
C LEU A 437 -21.11 8.99 24.71
N TYR A 438 -19.90 9.28 24.26
CA TYR A 438 -19.52 10.56 23.67
C TYR A 438 -20.39 10.87 22.45
N LYS A 439 -20.88 12.12 22.36
CA LYS A 439 -21.83 12.57 21.31
C LYS A 439 -21.30 13.72 20.45
N GLY A 440 -20.13 14.26 20.79
CA GLY A 440 -19.48 15.29 19.99
C GLY A 440 -19.00 14.74 18.66
N ASP A 441 -18.69 15.63 17.74
CA ASP A 441 -18.23 15.25 16.41
C ASP A 441 -16.78 14.74 16.49
N ILE A 442 -16.40 13.87 15.56
CA ILE A 442 -15.05 13.30 15.45
C ILE A 442 -14.44 13.86 14.17
N THR A 443 -13.25 14.43 14.27
CA THR A 443 -12.47 14.81 13.09
C THR A 443 -11.13 14.08 13.13
N ILE A 444 -10.67 13.57 12.00
CA ILE A 444 -9.44 12.78 11.92
C ILE A 444 -8.46 13.49 10.99
N LEU A 445 -7.22 13.68 11.45
CA LEU A 445 -6.13 14.22 10.62
C LEU A 445 -5.19 13.09 10.22
N PHE A 446 -4.88 12.97 8.93
CA PHE A 446 -3.94 11.96 8.43
C PHE A 446 -3.21 12.44 7.17
N ASN A 447 -2.12 11.75 6.86
CA ASN A 447 -1.30 11.96 5.67
C ASN A 447 -0.52 10.66 5.38
N GLU A 448 0.52 10.74 4.56
CA GLU A 448 1.35 9.60 4.16
C GLU A 448 2.07 8.89 5.32
N GLU A 449 2.16 9.51 6.50
CA GLU A 449 2.71 8.89 7.72
C GLU A 449 1.74 7.89 8.35
N ALA A 450 0.43 8.05 8.11
CA ALA A 450 -0.58 7.10 8.56
C ALA A 450 -0.46 5.79 7.78
N GLN A 451 -0.12 4.72 8.48
CA GLN A 451 0.05 3.37 7.95
C GLN A 451 -0.50 2.35 8.94
N SER A 452 -0.96 1.18 8.45
CA SER A 452 -1.28 0.02 9.31
C SER A 452 -2.29 0.38 10.39
N HIS A 453 -1.93 0.24 11.67
CA HIS A 453 -2.80 0.53 12.79
C HIS A 453 -3.37 1.97 12.77
N SER A 454 -2.67 2.94 12.16
CA SER A 454 -3.20 4.29 11.96
C SER A 454 -4.40 4.29 10.99
N GLU A 455 -4.27 3.59 9.86
CA GLU A 455 -5.36 3.44 8.87
C GLU A 455 -6.53 2.64 9.46
N TYR A 456 -6.23 1.57 10.18
CA TYR A 456 -7.22 0.77 10.91
C TYR A 456 -8.00 1.59 11.94
N THR A 457 -7.30 2.45 12.68
CA THR A 457 -7.92 3.39 13.64
C THR A 457 -8.85 4.36 12.92
N CYS A 458 -8.46 4.86 11.75
CA CYS A 458 -9.30 5.71 10.92
C CYS A 458 -10.58 4.99 10.48
N MET A 459 -10.47 3.74 10.01
CA MET A 459 -11.62 2.93 9.60
C MET A 459 -12.63 2.70 10.74
N ILE A 460 -12.16 2.54 11.98
CA ILE A 460 -13.03 2.40 13.15
C ILE A 460 -13.80 3.69 13.39
N PHE A 461 -13.13 4.85 13.37
CA PHE A 461 -13.80 6.13 13.53
C PHE A 461 -14.76 6.44 12.37
N ASP A 462 -14.41 6.06 11.15
CA ASP A 462 -15.22 6.26 9.93
C ASP A 462 -16.57 5.53 9.97
N TYR A 463 -16.75 4.57 10.88
CA TYR A 463 -18.04 3.91 11.10
C TYR A 463 -19.11 4.87 11.68
N PHE A 464 -18.71 5.94 12.36
CA PHE A 464 -19.64 6.84 13.06
C PHE A 464 -20.10 8.01 12.18
N ASP A 465 -21.43 8.26 12.13
CA ASP A 465 -22.08 9.26 11.26
C ASP A 465 -21.56 10.71 11.43
N LYS A 466 -20.90 11.02 12.55
CA LYS A 466 -20.38 12.35 12.90
C LYS A 466 -18.86 12.42 12.77
N THR A 467 -18.29 11.62 11.89
CA THR A 467 -16.86 11.58 11.61
C THR A 467 -16.54 12.38 10.34
N TYR A 468 -15.44 13.13 10.37
CA TYR A 468 -14.94 13.87 9.21
C TYR A 468 -13.44 13.68 9.03
N LYS A 469 -13.02 13.25 7.84
CA LYS A 469 -11.64 12.89 7.48
C LYS A 469 -10.97 14.03 6.70
N ILE A 470 -9.88 14.57 7.23
CA ILE A 470 -9.17 15.71 6.63
C ILE A 470 -7.69 15.40 6.51
N GLY A 471 -7.13 15.66 5.33
CA GLY A 471 -5.70 15.49 5.10
C GLY A 471 -5.37 14.97 3.71
N SER A 472 -4.37 14.12 3.59
CA SER A 472 -3.91 13.57 2.31
C SER A 472 -3.86 12.05 2.32
N GLN A 473 -3.69 11.45 1.14
CA GLN A 473 -3.60 9.99 0.98
C GLN A 473 -2.62 9.36 1.99
N THR A 474 -3.09 8.34 2.70
CA THR A 474 -2.29 7.55 3.65
C THR A 474 -1.37 6.56 2.94
N ALA A 475 -0.56 5.81 3.70
CA ALA A 475 0.41 4.89 3.14
C ALA A 475 -0.19 3.72 2.33
N GLY A 476 -1.47 3.41 2.52
CA GLY A 476 -2.17 2.32 1.83
C GLY A 476 -1.56 0.97 2.17
N ALA A 477 -1.32 0.70 3.45
CA ALA A 477 -0.77 -0.57 3.91
C ALA A 477 -1.37 -0.95 5.27
N ASP A 478 -2.66 -1.25 5.27
CA ASP A 478 -3.33 -1.88 6.40
C ASP A 478 -3.26 -3.41 6.30
N GLY A 479 -3.02 -4.05 7.44
CA GLY A 479 -2.84 -5.49 7.57
C GLY A 479 -1.73 -5.88 8.53
N ASN A 480 -1.86 -7.10 9.08
CA ASN A 480 -0.84 -7.66 9.96
C ASN A 480 0.41 -8.01 9.16
N VAL A 481 1.57 -7.71 9.74
CA VAL A 481 2.85 -8.04 9.13
C VAL A 481 3.19 -9.51 9.37
N SER A 482 3.74 -10.15 8.34
CA SER A 482 4.43 -11.44 8.44
C SER A 482 5.90 -11.23 8.08
N PHE A 483 6.79 -12.09 8.61
CA PHE A 483 8.21 -12.01 8.31
C PHE A 483 8.80 -13.38 8.02
N MET A 484 9.92 -13.39 7.31
CA MET A 484 10.70 -14.58 7.01
C MET A 484 12.18 -14.32 7.26
N TYR A 485 12.87 -15.34 7.76
CA TYR A 485 14.33 -15.34 7.79
C TYR A 485 14.87 -15.81 6.44
N LEU A 486 15.90 -15.12 5.96
CA LEU A 486 16.63 -15.45 4.74
C LEU A 486 18.12 -15.66 5.05
N PRO A 487 18.79 -16.55 4.30
CA PRO A 487 20.23 -16.70 4.39
C PRO A 487 20.97 -15.36 4.29
N GLY A 488 22.02 -15.21 5.10
CA GLY A 488 22.74 -13.93 5.26
C GLY A 488 22.39 -13.18 6.56
N ILE A 489 21.58 -13.78 7.44
CA ILE A 489 21.05 -13.13 8.67
C ILE A 489 20.16 -11.94 8.28
N ILE A 490 19.29 -12.16 7.29
CA ILE A 490 18.40 -11.14 6.75
C ILE A 490 16.98 -11.50 7.17
N THR A 491 16.21 -10.50 7.59
CA THR A 491 14.77 -10.64 7.85
C THR A 491 14.01 -9.80 6.83
N ALA A 492 13.09 -10.41 6.11
CA ALA A 492 12.22 -9.71 5.17
C ALA A 492 10.78 -9.77 5.64
N TYR A 493 10.07 -8.66 5.50
CA TYR A 493 8.69 -8.47 5.96
C TYR A 493 7.75 -8.30 4.75
N PHE A 494 6.47 -8.53 4.98
CA PHE A 494 5.39 -8.31 4.01
C PHE A 494 4.03 -8.27 4.71
N THR A 495 3.02 -7.67 4.10
CA THR A 495 1.65 -7.75 4.63
C THR A 495 1.08 -9.16 4.51
N GLY A 496 0.63 -9.73 5.62
CA GLY A 496 0.12 -11.10 5.71
C GLY A 496 -1.40 -11.24 5.86
N LEU A 497 -2.13 -10.15 6.11
CA LEU A 497 -3.60 -10.09 6.01
C LEU A 497 -4.00 -9.00 5.05
N GLY A 498 -4.97 -9.31 4.19
CA GLY A 498 -5.68 -8.27 3.46
C GLY A 498 -6.71 -7.59 4.34
N VAL A 499 -6.89 -6.29 4.18
CA VAL A 499 -7.81 -5.43 4.93
C VAL A 499 -8.64 -4.63 3.95
N PHE A 500 -9.96 -4.66 4.15
CA PHE A 500 -10.94 -4.07 3.26
C PHE A 500 -12.04 -3.43 4.10
N TYR A 501 -12.71 -2.44 3.54
CA TYR A 501 -14.00 -2.00 4.09
C TYR A 501 -15.02 -3.15 4.02
N PRO A 502 -16.11 -3.13 4.82
CA PRO A 502 -17.09 -4.22 4.87
C PRO A 502 -17.78 -4.53 3.54
N ASP A 503 -17.82 -3.55 2.64
CA ASP A 503 -18.35 -3.63 1.27
C ASP A 503 -17.33 -4.15 0.24
N GLY A 504 -16.08 -4.40 0.67
CA GLY A 504 -15.00 -4.90 -0.17
C GLY A 504 -14.15 -3.82 -0.84
N ARG A 505 -14.35 -2.52 -0.57
CA ARG A 505 -13.41 -1.49 -1.03
C ARG A 505 -12.01 -1.73 -0.44
N GLU A 506 -11.01 -1.47 -1.28
CA GLU A 506 -9.59 -1.69 -1.00
C GLU A 506 -8.99 -0.62 -0.07
N THR A 507 -8.05 -1.02 0.78
CA THR A 507 -7.18 -0.09 1.52
C THR A 507 -5.74 -0.17 1.03
N GLN A 508 -5.25 -1.34 0.62
CA GLN A 508 -3.89 -1.50 0.09
C GLN A 508 -3.69 -0.64 -1.16
N ARG A 509 -2.58 0.10 -1.21
CA ARG A 509 -2.19 1.11 -2.21
C ARG A 509 -3.09 2.35 -2.28
N VAL A 510 -4.39 2.20 -2.07
CA VAL A 510 -5.38 3.28 -2.12
C VAL A 510 -5.24 4.18 -0.89
N GLY A 511 -5.08 3.60 0.30
CA GLY A 511 -5.13 4.31 1.57
C GLY A 511 -6.54 4.77 1.94
N ILE A 512 -6.63 5.61 2.96
CA ILE A 512 -7.86 6.27 3.38
C ILE A 512 -8.13 7.47 2.47
N ILE A 513 -9.36 7.53 1.95
CA ILE A 513 -9.83 8.65 1.14
C ILE A 513 -10.36 9.75 2.08
N PRO A 514 -9.81 10.97 2.05
CA PRO A 514 -10.31 12.07 2.86
C PRO A 514 -11.64 12.62 2.34
N ASP A 515 -12.48 13.13 3.25
CA ASP A 515 -13.68 13.89 2.90
C ASP A 515 -13.29 15.31 2.43
N MET A 516 -12.15 15.81 2.90
CA MET A 516 -11.53 17.06 2.45
C MET A 516 -10.03 16.85 2.28
N GLU A 517 -9.55 16.87 1.03
CA GLU A 517 -8.12 16.80 0.76
C GLU A 517 -7.44 18.14 1.12
N VAL A 518 -6.47 18.09 2.02
CA VAL A 518 -5.65 19.25 2.45
C VAL A 518 -4.20 18.79 2.57
N LYS A 519 -3.30 19.51 1.92
CA LYS A 519 -1.85 19.27 1.98
C LYS A 519 -1.16 20.53 2.48
N PRO A 520 -0.12 20.42 3.33
CA PRO A 520 0.69 21.57 3.69
C PRO A 520 1.35 22.19 2.46
N THR A 521 1.47 23.51 2.46
CA THR A 521 2.22 24.29 1.47
C THR A 521 3.55 24.73 2.04
N ILE A 522 4.53 24.99 1.17
CA ILE A 522 5.83 25.53 1.61
C ILE A 522 5.63 26.89 2.30
N ASN A 523 4.70 27.70 1.80
CA ASN A 523 4.38 28.99 2.41
C ASN A 523 3.75 28.83 3.80
N GLY A 524 2.77 27.94 3.96
CA GLY A 524 2.17 27.65 5.26
C GLY A 524 3.19 27.18 6.29
N ILE A 525 4.14 26.33 5.88
CA ILE A 525 5.25 25.88 6.73
C ILE A 525 6.15 27.05 7.15
N ARG A 526 6.51 27.94 6.23
CA ARG A 526 7.31 29.15 6.53
C ARG A 526 6.61 30.10 7.49
N GLU A 527 5.27 30.15 7.44
CA GLU A 527 4.42 30.94 8.34
C GLU A 527 4.15 30.25 9.68
N GLY A 528 4.62 29.01 9.86
CA GLY A 528 4.37 28.22 11.08
C GLY A 528 2.92 27.73 11.21
N ARG A 529 2.19 27.62 10.08
CA ARG A 529 0.80 27.16 10.04
C ARG A 529 0.73 25.65 9.84
N ASP A 530 -0.23 25.02 10.51
CA ASP A 530 -0.67 23.66 10.22
C ASP A 530 -1.97 23.75 9.43
N GLU A 531 -1.87 23.84 8.10
CA GLU A 531 -3.02 24.08 7.23
C GLU A 531 -4.07 22.94 7.29
N VAL A 532 -3.65 21.73 7.65
CA VAL A 532 -4.55 20.58 7.83
C VAL A 532 -5.36 20.75 9.12
N LEU A 533 -4.71 21.15 10.22
CA LEU A 533 -5.39 21.46 11.48
C LEU A 533 -6.29 22.70 11.35
N ASP A 534 -5.83 23.75 10.67
CA ASP A 534 -6.59 24.97 10.42
C ASP A 534 -7.88 24.66 9.64
N ALA A 535 -7.79 23.82 8.60
CA ALA A 535 -8.94 23.36 7.84
C ALA A 535 -9.93 22.56 8.71
N ALA A 536 -9.43 21.73 9.61
CA ALA A 536 -10.26 20.98 10.56
C ALA A 536 -11.00 21.89 11.54
N ILE A 537 -10.31 22.84 12.15
CA ILE A 537 -10.92 23.84 13.04
C ILE A 537 -12.01 24.60 12.28
N LYS A 538 -11.68 25.12 11.09
CA LYS A 538 -12.63 25.86 10.25
C LYS A 538 -13.88 25.02 9.92
N ARG A 539 -13.69 23.77 9.52
CA ARG A 539 -14.81 22.86 9.17
C ARG A 539 -15.73 22.57 10.35
N ILE A 540 -15.18 22.48 11.56
CA ILE A 540 -15.96 22.26 12.79
C ILE A 540 -16.70 23.54 13.21
N THR A 541 -16.07 24.71 13.07
CA THR A 541 -16.70 26.00 13.41
C THR A 541 -17.78 26.38 12.42
N ASP A 542 -17.57 26.17 11.12
CA ASP A 542 -18.53 26.51 10.07
C ASP A 542 -19.83 25.68 10.19
N VAL A 543 -19.73 24.40 10.58
CA VAL A 543 -20.90 23.55 10.90
C VAL A 543 -21.50 23.89 12.26
N GLY A 544 -20.79 24.64 13.11
CA GLY A 544 -21.33 25.16 14.36
C GLY A 544 -22.23 26.37 14.23
N ASP A 545 -22.13 27.07 13.10
CA ASP A 545 -22.96 28.22 12.76
C ASP A 545 -24.19 27.85 11.91
N GLU A 546 -24.54 26.57 11.83
CA GLU A 546 -25.79 26.03 11.24
C GLU A 546 -27.04 26.44 12.01
N ASN A 547 -27.32 27.74 12.04
CA ASN A 547 -28.65 28.20 11.69
C ASN A 547 -28.73 28.16 10.15
N GLU A 548 -29.57 27.26 9.63
CA GLU A 548 -29.91 27.06 8.20
C GLU A 548 -29.66 28.32 7.35
N VAL A 549 -28.68 28.28 6.42
CA VAL A 549 -28.61 29.33 5.38
C VAL A 549 -29.65 28.95 4.33
N LYS A 550 -30.83 29.60 4.34
CA LYS A 550 -31.81 29.38 3.29
C LYS A 550 -31.42 30.19 2.07
N VAL A 551 -31.36 29.52 0.92
CA VAL A 551 -31.33 30.21 -0.37
C VAL A 551 -32.76 30.62 -0.67
N ARG A 552 -33.03 31.93 -0.66
CA ARG A 552 -34.34 32.45 -1.05
C ARG A 552 -34.30 32.94 -2.47
N SER A 553 -35.45 32.83 -3.15
CA SER A 553 -35.72 33.57 -4.38
C SER A 553 -34.84 33.17 -5.56
N LEU A 554 -34.44 31.89 -5.69
CA LEU A 554 -33.79 31.39 -6.91
C LEU A 554 -34.75 31.58 -8.10
N GLN A 555 -34.35 32.42 -9.04
CA GLN A 555 -35.12 32.81 -10.21
C GLN A 555 -34.23 32.79 -11.44
N ILE A 556 -34.82 32.46 -12.58
CA ILE A 556 -34.16 32.53 -13.87
C ILE A 556 -35.07 33.20 -14.90
N ASN A 557 -34.55 34.20 -15.60
CA ASN A 557 -35.32 35.00 -16.54
C ASN A 557 -34.46 35.42 -17.76
N PRO A 558 -34.93 35.24 -19.02
CA PRO A 558 -36.17 34.58 -19.42
C PRO A 558 -36.17 33.06 -19.17
N ASN A 559 -37.34 32.52 -18.82
CA ASN A 559 -37.62 31.08 -18.81
C ASN A 559 -39.03 30.88 -19.42
N PRO A 560 -39.16 30.39 -20.67
CA PRO A 560 -38.14 29.66 -21.42
C PRO A 560 -36.95 30.50 -21.92
N ALA A 561 -35.75 29.91 -21.90
CA ALA A 561 -34.49 30.48 -22.36
C ALA A 561 -34.29 30.23 -23.87
N CYS A 562 -33.82 31.24 -24.60
CA CYS A 562 -33.51 31.11 -26.04
C CYS A 562 -32.00 31.09 -26.27
N GLU A 563 -31.32 32.21 -26.04
CA GLU A 563 -29.85 32.27 -26.14
C GLU A 563 -29.21 32.46 -24.78
N ASN A 564 -29.78 33.31 -23.93
CA ASN A 564 -29.23 33.65 -22.62
C ASN A 564 -30.33 33.69 -21.56
N SER A 565 -29.96 33.48 -20.30
CA SER A 565 -30.82 33.74 -19.13
C SER A 565 -30.02 34.34 -18.00
N THR A 566 -30.69 35.10 -17.14
CA THR A 566 -30.10 35.62 -15.91
C THR A 566 -30.58 34.77 -14.74
N ILE A 567 -29.64 34.21 -13.99
CA ILE A 567 -29.90 33.53 -12.73
C ILE A 567 -29.77 34.56 -11.60
N LYS A 568 -30.72 34.59 -10.69
CA LYS A 568 -30.71 35.45 -9.51
C LYS A 568 -31.09 34.64 -8.27
N TYR A 569 -30.34 34.77 -7.20
CA TYR A 569 -30.66 34.17 -5.90
C TYR A 569 -30.19 35.06 -4.76
N TYR A 570 -30.75 34.86 -3.57
CA TYR A 570 -30.36 35.55 -2.34
C TYR A 570 -29.80 34.54 -1.33
N LEU A 571 -28.61 34.84 -0.81
CA LEU A 571 -27.99 34.10 0.29
C LEU A 571 -28.26 34.84 1.61
N GLU A 572 -28.85 34.14 2.58
CA GLU A 572 -29.11 34.69 3.93
C GLU A 572 -27.85 34.86 4.78
N LYS A 573 -26.74 34.22 4.41
CA LYS A 573 -25.42 34.36 5.03
C LYS A 573 -24.31 34.06 4.02
N ASN A 574 -23.08 34.39 4.36
CA ASN A 574 -21.90 33.97 3.60
C ASN A 574 -21.82 32.43 3.55
N THR A 575 -21.62 31.84 2.37
CA THR A 575 -21.50 30.38 2.22
C THR A 575 -20.77 30.01 0.92
N TYR A 576 -20.35 28.75 0.80
CA TYR A 576 -19.89 28.22 -0.48
C TYR A 576 -21.10 27.86 -1.35
N VAL A 577 -21.01 28.21 -2.62
CA VAL A 577 -22.05 27.96 -3.62
C VAL A 577 -21.49 27.14 -4.75
N GLN A 578 -22.14 26.02 -5.06
CA GLN A 578 -21.96 25.29 -6.30
C GLN A 578 -23.26 25.41 -7.11
N LEU A 579 -23.14 25.76 -8.39
CA LEU A 579 -24.29 25.99 -9.26
C LEU A 579 -24.07 25.29 -10.59
N GLU A 580 -24.94 24.34 -10.90
CA GLU A 580 -24.82 23.46 -12.07
C GLU A 580 -26.11 23.43 -12.86
N LEU A 581 -26.00 23.33 -14.17
CA LEU A 581 -27.12 23.02 -15.06
C LEU A 581 -27.05 21.54 -15.46
N CYS A 582 -28.06 20.77 -15.10
CA CYS A 582 -28.16 19.35 -15.40
C CYS A 582 -29.29 19.07 -16.40
N ASN A 583 -29.13 18.03 -17.22
CA ASN A 583 -30.23 17.52 -18.04
C ASN A 583 -31.21 16.65 -17.22
N SER A 584 -32.29 16.18 -17.84
CA SER A 584 -33.35 15.42 -17.15
C SER A 584 -32.95 14.05 -16.59
N ILE A 585 -31.74 13.55 -16.90
CA ILE A 585 -31.19 12.31 -16.35
C ILE A 585 -30.06 12.56 -15.35
N GLY A 586 -29.78 13.83 -15.01
CA GLY A 586 -28.81 14.21 -13.98
C GLY A 586 -27.38 14.48 -14.48
N ASN A 587 -27.10 14.38 -15.78
CA ASN A 587 -25.77 14.72 -16.29
C ASN A 587 -25.55 16.24 -16.27
N ILE A 588 -24.39 16.68 -15.83
CA ILE A 588 -23.98 18.10 -15.84
C ILE A 588 -23.74 18.53 -17.29
N VAL A 589 -24.43 19.59 -17.68
CA VAL A 589 -24.39 20.22 -19.01
C VAL A 589 -23.53 21.48 -18.98
N SER A 590 -23.56 22.21 -17.86
CA SER A 590 -22.72 23.37 -17.62
C SER A 590 -22.49 23.55 -16.12
N GLU A 591 -21.24 23.75 -15.73
CA GLU A 591 -20.88 24.22 -14.40
C GLU A 591 -20.84 25.76 -14.44
N ILE A 592 -21.61 26.42 -13.58
CA ILE A 592 -21.81 27.88 -13.59
C ILE A 592 -21.01 28.52 -12.44
N VAL A 593 -20.98 27.87 -11.28
CA VAL A 593 -20.14 28.23 -10.13
C VAL A 593 -19.54 26.95 -9.57
N SER A 594 -18.21 26.89 -9.48
CA SER A 594 -17.47 25.72 -9.00
C SER A 594 -17.04 25.91 -7.54
N ASN A 595 -17.97 25.62 -6.62
CA ASN A 595 -17.73 25.65 -5.18
C ASN A 595 -17.04 26.94 -4.68
N GLU A 596 -17.58 28.10 -5.05
CA GLU A 596 -17.00 29.41 -4.72
C GLU A 596 -17.59 29.99 -3.44
N PHE A 597 -16.78 30.68 -2.64
CA PHE A 597 -17.26 31.39 -1.46
C PHE A 597 -17.96 32.69 -1.86
N GLN A 598 -19.22 32.85 -1.46
CA GLN A 598 -20.03 34.02 -1.77
C GLN A 598 -20.56 34.67 -0.50
N ASN A 599 -20.56 36.01 -0.49
CA ASN A 599 -21.07 36.81 0.64
C ASN A 599 -22.60 36.78 0.71
N GLU A 600 -23.15 37.07 1.89
CA GLU A 600 -24.57 37.33 2.11
C GLU A 600 -25.07 38.41 1.14
N GLY A 601 -26.26 38.20 0.59
CA GLY A 601 -26.88 39.16 -0.31
C GLY A 601 -27.35 38.56 -1.62
N VAL A 602 -27.64 39.46 -2.57
CA VAL A 602 -28.19 39.11 -3.88
C VAL A 602 -27.05 38.82 -4.85
N HIS A 603 -27.11 37.66 -5.49
CA HIS A 603 -26.19 37.24 -6.55
C HIS A 603 -26.91 37.17 -7.88
N GLN A 604 -26.23 37.56 -8.95
CA GLN A 604 -26.76 37.56 -10.30
C GLN A 604 -25.70 37.07 -11.29
N LEU A 605 -26.03 36.01 -12.02
CA LEU A 605 -25.12 35.32 -12.94
C LEU A 605 -25.78 35.19 -14.33
N SER A 606 -24.96 35.18 -15.38
CA SER A 606 -25.43 34.94 -16.74
C SER A 606 -25.30 33.46 -17.10
N LEU A 607 -26.36 32.88 -17.66
CA LEU A 607 -26.38 31.54 -18.23
C LEU A 607 -26.43 31.63 -19.75
N ASN A 608 -25.38 31.15 -20.41
CA ASN A 608 -25.36 31.00 -21.86
C ASN A 608 -25.98 29.66 -22.26
N THR A 609 -27.09 29.72 -23.00
CA THR A 609 -27.82 28.56 -23.51
C THR A 609 -27.70 28.42 -25.04
N ALA A 610 -26.86 29.22 -25.71
CA ALA A 610 -26.71 29.26 -27.16
C ALA A 610 -26.43 27.89 -27.78
N ASN A 611 -25.55 27.10 -27.13
CA ASN A 611 -25.12 25.78 -27.59
C ASN A 611 -25.83 24.61 -26.87
N ILE A 612 -26.92 24.89 -26.15
CA ILE A 612 -27.72 23.89 -25.45
C ILE A 612 -28.94 23.55 -26.31
N TYR A 613 -29.19 22.25 -26.51
CA TYR A 613 -30.34 21.78 -27.29
C TYR A 613 -31.68 22.19 -26.63
N SER A 614 -32.75 22.28 -27.44
CA SER A 614 -34.09 22.50 -26.90
C SER A 614 -34.49 21.36 -25.96
N GLY A 615 -34.96 21.67 -24.77
CA GLY A 615 -35.24 20.65 -23.76
C GLY A 615 -35.47 21.20 -22.35
N MET A 616 -35.79 20.29 -21.44
CA MET A 616 -35.95 20.57 -20.02
C MET A 616 -34.65 20.28 -19.27
N TYR A 617 -34.21 21.25 -18.47
CA TYR A 617 -33.02 21.16 -17.66
C TYR A 617 -33.33 21.59 -16.22
N TYR A 618 -32.41 21.30 -15.32
CA TYR A 618 -32.51 21.60 -13.90
C TYR A 618 -31.27 22.36 -13.47
N LEU A 619 -31.48 23.55 -12.94
CA LEU A 619 -30.46 24.33 -12.26
C LEU A 619 -30.39 23.84 -10.81
N ILE A 620 -29.26 23.28 -10.41
CA ILE A 620 -29.02 22.75 -9.07
C ILE A 620 -28.07 23.71 -8.37
N LEU A 621 -28.56 24.37 -7.33
CA LEU A 621 -27.78 25.24 -6.47
C LEU A 621 -27.55 24.51 -5.14
N ARG A 622 -26.28 24.25 -4.82
CA ARG A 622 -25.86 23.62 -3.57
C ARG A 622 -25.14 24.64 -2.70
N THR A 623 -25.51 24.65 -1.43
CA THR A 623 -24.78 25.32 -0.36
C THR A 623 -24.43 24.30 0.72
N ASN A 624 -23.63 24.72 1.70
CA ASN A 624 -23.30 23.88 2.85
C ASN A 624 -24.54 23.41 3.65
N SER A 625 -25.68 24.10 3.49
CA SER A 625 -26.93 23.87 4.22
C SER A 625 -28.00 23.10 3.43
N GLY A 626 -27.82 22.85 2.12
CA GLY A 626 -28.85 22.19 1.33
C GLY A 626 -28.72 22.34 -0.19
N THR A 627 -29.72 21.83 -0.90
CA THR A 627 -29.78 21.88 -2.37
C THR A 627 -31.14 22.41 -2.82
N GLU A 628 -31.11 23.47 -3.64
CA GLU A 628 -32.28 24.02 -4.32
C GLU A 628 -32.24 23.62 -5.80
N ILE A 629 -33.39 23.20 -6.32
CA ILE A 629 -33.52 22.75 -7.72
C ILE A 629 -34.56 23.61 -8.42
N TYR A 630 -34.15 24.24 -9.51
CA TYR A 630 -35.03 25.08 -10.33
C TYR A 630 -35.11 24.56 -11.76
N LYS A 631 -36.32 24.43 -12.29
CA LYS A 631 -36.54 23.95 -13.66
C LYS A 631 -36.40 25.07 -14.69
N ILE A 632 -35.62 24.82 -15.73
CA ILE A 632 -35.46 25.72 -16.89
C ILE A 632 -35.84 24.98 -18.18
N LEU A 633 -36.55 25.68 -19.07
CA LEU A 633 -36.86 25.20 -20.41
C LEU A 633 -36.02 25.98 -21.43
N VAL A 634 -35.29 25.29 -22.30
CA VAL A 634 -34.55 25.90 -23.42
C VAL A 634 -35.35 25.66 -24.71
N ILE A 635 -35.61 26.72 -25.49
CA ILE A 635 -36.34 26.68 -26.77
C ILE A 635 -35.50 27.38 -27.84
N LYS A 636 -35.30 26.72 -28.98
CA LYS A 636 -34.59 27.24 -30.16
C LYS A 636 -35.52 27.45 -31.34
#